data_AF-A0A1V9YBS2-F1
#
_entry.id   AF-A0A1V9YBS2-F1
#
_cell.length_a   1.000
_cell.length_b   1.000
_cell.length_c   1.000
_cell.angle_alpha   90.00
_cell.angle_beta   90.00
_cell.angle_gamma   90.00
#
_symmetry.space_group_name_H-M   'P 1'
#
loop_
_entity.id
_entity.type
_entity.pdbx_description
1 polymer ?
#
loop_
_entity_poly.entity_id
_entity_poly.type
_entity_poly.pdbx_seq_one_letter_code
_entity_poly.pdbx_strand_id
1 'polypeptide(L)'
;MSVVWPKKAWSIEEELLKKKSKNVEEKYQNILAEYHELRVSNAKTVAKLRELERYKDISEDLAATSSSTRRLDEKERLELSSSLKQYREKLEEAVEQICFLEKENKRLKSDLTSAKLDASSSNILLKNLDDSKFKLSTNESRLQMMRIEILELKNRKADLFSQVQDLKARLATTEALADKKADECKRLTLKLESVETAWDSTRSQNSRIQKEIRSVAEVADLNRELSEKTKMRSLELEKENETLQYKLKTRERTLEELRADNADLKSEVAVLKKDVVDLQALNKDLRRLTAEHNKQEKDCEHALSMNDTEIKCLREMNASSSKRIEDLVSENARLQHQLLDVHGDYLKKVQSDVSWKREEKEKLRREVEEEIDVLKKPRVCKNCHETFTLEKNTAQSCVYHPGRYLPRQYPLEGYSWSCCAKRDISSRPCKFSGRHVEREVL
;
A
#
# COMPACT_ATOMS: atom_id res chain seq x y z
N MET A 1 225.19 36.75 199.68
CA MET A 1 226.55 37.23 199.99
C MET A 1 227.52 36.09 199.77
N SER A 2 228.71 36.35 199.20
CA SER A 2 229.94 35.56 199.38
C SER A 2 229.92 34.07 198.94
N VAL A 3 231.02 33.30 198.89
CA VAL A 3 232.45 33.59 199.15
C VAL A 3 233.32 33.07 197.99
N VAL A 4 234.52 33.63 197.83
CA VAL A 4 235.67 33.11 197.06
C VAL A 4 236.22 31.80 197.68
N TRP A 5 237.05 31.01 196.97
CA TRP A 5 238.34 30.38 197.39
C TRP A 5 238.88 29.42 196.27
N PRO A 6 240.17 29.01 196.22
CA PRO A 6 240.98 29.24 195.01
C PRO A 6 241.71 28.03 194.38
N LYS A 7 242.46 28.35 193.30
CA LYS A 7 243.59 27.64 192.67
C LYS A 7 243.98 26.25 193.23
N LYS A 8 243.72 25.22 192.43
CA LYS A 8 244.75 24.24 192.03
C LYS A 8 244.47 23.84 190.57
N ALA A 9 245.49 23.75 189.72
CA ALA A 9 245.28 23.39 188.31
C ALA A 9 245.01 21.88 188.21
N TRP A 10 243.87 21.52 187.62
CA TRP A 10 243.44 20.13 187.45
C TRP A 10 243.99 19.57 186.13
N SER A 11 244.13 18.24 186.05
CA SER A 11 244.87 17.61 184.95
C SER A 11 244.00 17.37 183.70
N ILE A 12 244.65 17.07 182.58
CA ILE A 12 244.05 16.87 181.24
C ILE A 12 242.91 15.83 181.25
N GLU A 13 242.93 14.90 182.20
CA GLU A 13 241.97 13.80 182.31
C GLU A 13 240.55 14.26 182.68
N GLU A 14 240.41 15.37 183.41
CA GLU A 14 239.13 15.82 183.98
C GLU A 14 238.30 16.72 183.03
N GLU A 15 238.91 17.38 182.04
CA GLU A 15 238.16 18.09 181.00
C GLU A 15 237.43 17.12 180.05
N LEU A 16 238.03 15.96 179.75
CA LEU A 16 237.50 14.99 178.79
C LEU A 16 236.17 14.36 179.27
N LEU A 17 236.05 14.08 180.56
CA LEU A 17 234.82 13.56 181.18
C LEU A 17 233.66 14.54 181.07
N LYS A 18 233.90 15.83 181.33
CA LYS A 18 232.88 16.89 181.29
C LYS A 18 232.29 17.07 179.88
N LYS A 19 233.12 16.87 178.84
CA LYS A 19 232.70 16.94 177.43
C LYS A 19 231.81 15.77 177.01
N LYS A 20 232.01 14.57 177.56
CA LYS A 20 231.16 13.39 177.26
C LYS A 20 229.74 13.52 177.82
N SER A 21 229.58 13.96 179.08
CA SER A 21 228.27 14.03 179.73
C SER A 21 227.28 14.90 178.94
N LYS A 22 227.71 16.10 178.52
CA LYS A 22 226.86 17.06 177.81
C LYS A 22 226.33 16.52 176.47
N ASN A 23 227.10 15.69 175.78
CA ASN A 23 226.73 15.10 174.48
C ASN A 23 225.61 14.04 174.60
N VAL A 24 225.44 13.41 175.76
CA VAL A 24 224.37 12.42 176.01
C VAL A 24 223.05 13.13 176.30
N GLU A 25 223.09 14.21 177.08
CA GLU A 25 221.93 15.05 177.41
C GLU A 25 221.24 15.59 176.14
N GLU A 26 222.03 16.18 175.23
CA GLU A 26 221.54 16.74 173.95
C GLU A 26 220.84 15.68 173.07
N LYS A 27 221.37 14.44 173.04
CA LYS A 27 220.76 13.33 172.29
C LYS A 27 219.42 12.88 172.87
N TYR A 28 219.29 12.84 174.19
CA TYR A 28 218.04 12.43 174.83
C TYR A 28 216.91 13.44 174.61
N GLN A 29 217.24 14.74 174.63
CA GLN A 29 216.28 15.81 174.34
C GLN A 29 215.80 15.79 172.88
N ASN A 30 216.69 15.55 171.90
CA ASN A 30 216.27 15.42 170.50
C ASN A 30 215.28 14.27 170.28
N ILE A 31 215.52 13.09 170.87
CA ILE A 31 214.63 11.92 170.71
C ILE A 31 213.23 12.20 171.31
N LEU A 32 213.15 12.95 172.41
CA LEU A 32 211.87 13.40 172.98
C LEU A 32 211.12 14.36 172.06
N ALA A 33 211.82 15.26 171.36
CA ALA A 33 211.23 16.17 170.38
C ALA A 33 210.69 15.40 169.16
N GLU A 34 211.50 14.52 168.55
CA GLU A 34 211.10 13.67 167.41
C GLU A 34 209.87 12.81 167.73
N TYR A 35 209.83 12.20 168.92
CA TYR A 35 208.67 11.42 169.38
C TYR A 35 207.41 12.29 169.55
N HIS A 36 207.55 13.55 170.00
CA HIS A 36 206.43 14.46 170.13
C HIS A 36 205.88 14.90 168.76
N GLU A 37 206.75 15.22 167.80
CA GLU A 37 206.36 15.53 166.42
C GLU A 37 205.66 14.33 165.75
N LEU A 38 206.18 13.12 165.90
CA LEU A 38 205.55 11.90 165.40
C LEU A 38 204.15 11.68 165.99
N ARG A 39 203.95 11.94 167.29
CA ARG A 39 202.63 11.85 167.92
C ARG A 39 201.64 12.88 167.36
N VAL A 40 202.08 14.12 167.12
CA VAL A 40 201.26 15.18 166.50
C VAL A 40 200.97 14.86 165.03
N SER A 41 201.92 14.31 164.29
CA SER A 41 201.74 13.87 162.90
C SER A 41 200.70 12.76 162.80
N ASN A 42 200.77 11.75 163.67
CA ASN A 42 199.79 10.66 163.73
C ASN A 42 198.38 11.16 164.10
N ALA A 43 198.27 12.15 165.00
CA ALA A 43 196.99 12.78 165.29
C ALA A 43 196.38 13.50 164.06
N LYS A 44 197.20 14.16 163.25
CA LYS A 44 196.77 14.80 161.98
C LYS A 44 196.32 13.78 160.94
N THR A 45 197.04 12.67 160.75
CA THR A 45 196.64 11.63 159.77
C THR A 45 195.36 10.91 160.17
N VAL A 46 195.18 10.57 161.46
CA VAL A 46 193.91 9.99 161.96
C VAL A 46 192.74 10.96 161.81
N ALA A 47 192.94 12.27 162.04
CA ALA A 47 191.92 13.27 161.77
C ALA A 47 191.56 13.36 160.28
N LYS A 48 192.55 13.25 159.39
CA LYS A 48 192.35 13.27 157.92
C LYS A 48 191.62 12.02 157.42
N LEU A 49 191.88 10.84 157.98
CA LEU A 49 191.15 9.62 157.66
C LEU A 49 189.65 9.76 157.99
N ARG A 50 189.30 10.25 159.19
CA ARG A 50 187.90 10.51 159.59
C ARG A 50 187.20 11.58 158.75
N GLU A 51 187.94 12.46 158.11
CA GLU A 51 187.39 13.41 157.13
C GLU A 51 187.09 12.71 155.80
N LEU A 52 188.00 11.86 155.31
CA LEU A 52 187.81 11.06 154.10
C LEU A 52 186.69 10.01 154.23
N GLU A 53 186.53 9.37 155.40
CA GLU A 53 185.42 8.46 155.69
C GLU A 53 184.07 9.17 155.53
N ARG A 54 183.90 10.37 156.12
CA ARG A 54 182.67 11.16 155.95
C ARG A 54 182.44 11.60 154.50
N TYR A 55 183.48 11.91 153.73
CA TYR A 55 183.33 12.19 152.29
C TYR A 55 182.92 10.96 151.48
N LYS A 56 183.41 9.76 151.85
CA LYS A 56 182.96 8.49 151.26
C LYS A 56 181.48 8.26 151.56
N ASP A 57 181.07 8.37 152.82
CA ASP A 57 179.69 8.12 153.25
C ASP A 57 178.72 9.08 152.52
N ILE A 58 179.03 10.38 152.47
CA ILE A 58 178.25 11.38 151.71
C ILE A 58 178.20 11.03 150.20
N SER A 59 179.29 10.52 149.62
CA SER A 59 179.32 10.13 148.21
C SER A 59 178.50 8.87 147.94
N GLU A 60 178.44 7.94 148.89
CA GLU A 60 177.63 6.72 148.79
C GLU A 60 176.14 7.04 148.96
N ASP A 61 175.76 7.93 149.89
CA ASP A 61 174.39 8.45 150.03
C ASP A 61 173.92 9.22 148.77
N LEU A 62 174.78 10.05 148.17
CA LEU A 62 174.45 10.76 146.93
C LEU A 62 174.30 9.79 145.74
N ALA A 63 175.13 8.75 145.67
CA ALA A 63 175.01 7.70 144.66
C ALA A 63 173.73 6.86 144.85
N ALA A 64 173.38 6.51 146.09
CA ALA A 64 172.15 5.79 146.42
C ALA A 64 170.91 6.63 146.10
N THR A 65 170.89 7.91 146.49
CA THR A 65 169.77 8.83 146.27
C THR A 65 169.54 9.05 144.77
N SER A 66 170.59 9.38 144.01
CA SER A 66 170.48 9.57 142.55
C SER A 66 170.12 8.30 141.78
N SER A 67 170.57 7.12 142.25
CA SER A 67 170.10 5.82 141.72
C SER A 67 168.61 5.60 142.00
N SER A 68 168.11 6.01 143.18
CA SER A 68 166.70 5.92 143.56
C SER A 68 165.83 6.85 142.71
N THR A 69 166.18 8.13 142.58
CA THR A 69 165.46 9.10 141.72
C THR A 69 165.40 8.60 140.28
N ARG A 70 166.52 8.17 139.70
CA ARG A 70 166.56 7.65 138.33
C ARG A 70 165.69 6.40 138.12
N ARG A 71 165.45 5.59 139.16
CA ARG A 71 164.50 4.45 139.11
C ARG A 71 163.05 4.90 139.16
N LEU A 72 162.74 5.99 139.86
CA LEU A 72 161.41 6.61 139.86
C LEU A 72 161.12 7.28 138.51
N ASP A 73 162.05 8.10 138.00
CA ASP A 73 161.93 8.75 136.68
C ASP A 73 161.71 7.73 135.56
N GLU A 74 162.45 6.62 135.57
CA GLU A 74 162.31 5.54 134.59
C GLU A 74 160.98 4.77 134.75
N LYS A 75 160.49 4.59 135.98
CA LYS A 75 159.17 3.99 136.24
C LYS A 75 158.05 4.89 135.72
N GLU A 76 158.09 6.19 136.00
CA GLU A 76 157.12 7.16 135.47
C GLU A 76 157.18 7.23 133.94
N ARG A 77 158.39 7.22 133.34
CA ARG A 77 158.57 7.16 131.89
C ARG A 77 157.94 5.92 131.27
N LEU A 78 158.07 4.76 131.92
CA LEU A 78 157.44 3.50 131.49
C LEU A 78 155.91 3.53 131.66
N GLU A 79 155.40 4.08 132.75
CA GLU A 79 153.95 4.21 133.01
C GLU A 79 153.28 5.20 132.04
N LEU A 80 153.92 6.33 131.74
CA LEU A 80 153.50 7.27 130.70
C LEU A 80 153.59 6.65 129.30
N SER A 81 154.67 5.94 128.98
CA SER A 81 154.81 5.24 127.69
C SER A 81 153.77 4.13 127.50
N SER A 82 153.42 3.41 128.57
CA SER A 82 152.34 2.41 128.58
C SER A 82 150.98 3.07 128.37
N SER A 83 150.71 4.17 129.09
CA SER A 83 149.48 4.95 128.94
C SER A 83 149.31 5.51 127.53
N LEU A 84 150.37 6.10 126.95
CA LEU A 84 150.37 6.60 125.57
C LEU A 84 150.16 5.47 124.55
N LYS A 85 150.69 4.27 124.78
CA LYS A 85 150.43 3.09 123.95
C LYS A 85 148.96 2.69 124.00
N GLN A 86 148.36 2.62 125.19
CA GLN A 86 146.92 2.32 125.34
C GLN A 86 146.02 3.39 124.70
N TYR A 87 146.40 4.67 124.76
CA TYR A 87 145.65 5.74 124.08
C TYR A 87 145.79 5.66 122.56
N ARG A 88 146.98 5.31 122.04
CA ARG A 88 147.18 5.03 120.61
C ARG A 88 146.31 3.86 120.16
N GLU A 89 146.35 2.74 120.87
CA GLU A 89 145.57 1.53 120.53
C GLU A 89 144.07 1.84 120.46
N LYS A 90 143.52 2.56 121.45
CA LYS A 90 142.12 3.00 121.46
C LYS A 90 141.77 3.99 120.33
N LEU A 91 142.73 4.81 119.89
CA LEU A 91 142.54 5.72 118.74
C LEU A 91 142.59 4.96 117.41
N GLU A 92 143.45 3.94 117.30
CA GLU A 92 143.53 3.06 116.13
C GLU A 92 142.24 2.22 116.02
N GLU A 93 141.76 1.60 117.11
CA GLU A 93 140.44 0.94 117.21
C GLU A 93 139.29 1.88 116.81
N ALA A 94 139.29 3.13 117.31
CA ALA A 94 138.25 4.11 116.98
C ALA A 94 138.27 4.52 115.50
N VAL A 95 139.45 4.65 114.90
CA VAL A 95 139.60 4.95 113.46
C VAL A 95 139.16 3.77 112.60
N GLU A 96 139.46 2.53 112.97
CA GLU A 96 138.95 1.34 112.28
C GLU A 96 137.41 1.26 112.37
N GLN A 97 136.84 1.51 113.56
CA GLN A 97 135.39 1.54 113.75
C GLN A 97 134.70 2.65 112.95
N ILE A 98 135.30 3.85 112.86
CA ILE A 98 134.82 4.93 111.98
C ILE A 98 134.91 4.51 110.52
N CYS A 99 136.02 3.90 110.09
CA CYS A 99 136.20 3.40 108.73
C CYS A 99 135.20 2.29 108.35
N PHE A 100 134.80 1.44 109.31
CA PHE A 100 133.72 0.46 109.15
C PHE A 100 132.37 1.17 109.01
N LEU A 101 132.03 2.08 109.93
CA LEU A 101 130.78 2.84 109.91
C LEU A 101 130.63 3.71 108.65
N GLU A 102 131.72 4.25 108.10
CA GLU A 102 131.71 4.97 106.82
C GLU A 102 131.39 4.06 105.64
N LYS A 103 132.00 2.86 105.57
CA LYS A 103 131.71 1.87 104.52
C LYS A 103 130.26 1.43 104.60
N GLU A 104 129.76 1.18 105.81
CA GLU A 104 128.37 0.80 106.06
C GLU A 104 127.39 1.93 105.71
N ASN A 105 127.71 3.19 106.07
CA ASN A 105 126.89 4.35 105.70
C ASN A 105 126.85 4.57 104.18
N LYS A 106 127.96 4.30 103.46
CA LYS A 106 128.02 4.33 101.99
C LYS A 106 127.17 3.20 101.38
N ARG A 107 127.21 1.98 101.93
CA ARG A 107 126.35 0.86 101.54
C ARG A 107 124.87 1.20 101.73
N LEU A 108 124.45 1.56 102.94
CA LEU A 108 123.06 1.88 103.27
C LEU A 108 122.50 3.05 102.44
N LYS A 109 123.33 4.02 102.04
CA LYS A 109 122.94 5.07 101.09
C LYS A 109 122.68 4.53 99.69
N SER A 110 123.54 3.63 99.19
CA SER A 110 123.34 2.94 97.90
C SER A 110 122.04 2.12 97.91
N ASP A 111 121.84 1.32 98.95
CA ASP A 111 120.66 0.46 99.11
C ASP A 111 119.37 1.29 99.20
N LEU A 112 119.41 2.41 99.93
CA LEU A 112 118.30 3.37 100.00
C LEU A 112 118.03 4.05 98.64
N THR A 113 119.05 4.29 97.80
CA THR A 113 118.82 4.79 96.44
C THR A 113 118.23 3.74 95.51
N SER A 114 118.63 2.46 95.60
CA SER A 114 117.96 1.38 94.87
C SER A 114 116.50 1.28 95.29
N ALA A 115 116.23 1.12 96.59
CA ALA A 115 114.88 0.98 97.12
C ALA A 115 113.94 2.14 96.74
N LYS A 116 114.47 3.37 96.58
CA LYS A 116 113.71 4.51 96.05
C LYS A 116 113.41 4.41 94.56
N LEU A 117 114.33 3.92 93.74
CA LEU A 117 114.11 3.66 92.32
C LEU A 117 113.15 2.49 92.11
N ASP A 118 113.28 1.43 92.91
CA ASP A 118 112.42 0.25 92.91
C ASP A 118 110.98 0.61 93.33
N ALA A 119 110.82 1.39 94.41
CA ALA A 119 109.52 1.92 94.83
C ALA A 119 108.91 2.87 93.78
N SER A 120 109.71 3.72 93.14
CA SER A 120 109.24 4.61 92.07
C SER A 120 108.77 3.83 90.85
N SER A 121 109.50 2.78 90.47
CA SER A 121 109.15 1.86 89.37
C SER A 121 107.87 1.08 89.69
N SER A 122 107.74 0.58 90.92
CA SER A 122 106.53 -0.09 91.43
C SER A 122 105.30 0.84 91.39
N ASN A 123 105.44 2.10 91.82
CA ASN A 123 104.36 3.09 91.76
C ASN A 123 103.92 3.40 90.30
N ILE A 124 104.85 3.42 89.35
CA ILE A 124 104.54 3.56 87.91
C ILE A 124 103.78 2.32 87.41
N LEU A 125 104.20 1.12 87.79
CA LEU A 125 103.50 -0.13 87.42
C LEU A 125 102.09 -0.21 88.03
N LEU A 126 101.90 0.21 89.28
CA LEU A 126 100.59 0.30 89.93
C LEU A 126 99.67 1.29 89.19
N LYS A 127 100.17 2.49 88.87
CA LYS A 127 99.40 3.46 88.08
C LYS A 127 99.03 2.90 86.70
N ASN A 128 99.97 2.29 85.99
CA ASN A 128 99.72 1.69 84.67
C ASN A 128 98.69 0.55 84.76
N LEU A 129 98.68 -0.22 85.85
CA LEU A 129 97.69 -1.25 86.12
C LEU A 129 96.30 -0.66 86.36
N ASP A 130 96.17 0.42 87.13
CA ASP A 130 94.88 1.07 87.40
C ASP A 130 94.34 1.82 86.18
N ASP A 131 95.19 2.51 85.41
CA ASP A 131 94.86 3.07 84.09
C ASP A 131 94.36 1.96 83.13
N SER A 132 94.91 0.74 83.24
CA SER A 132 94.49 -0.41 82.43
C SER A 132 93.17 -1.01 82.90
N LYS A 133 92.93 -1.13 84.22
CA LYS A 133 91.62 -1.53 84.78
C LYS A 133 90.52 -0.57 84.35
N PHE A 134 90.77 0.74 84.40
CA PHE A 134 89.81 1.77 83.97
C PHE A 134 89.47 1.65 82.47
N LYS A 135 90.49 1.48 81.61
CA LYS A 135 90.30 1.24 80.17
C LYS A 135 89.55 -0.07 79.89
N LEU A 136 89.78 -1.11 80.68
CA LEU A 136 89.08 -2.40 80.55
C LEU A 136 87.60 -2.26 80.91
N SER A 137 87.28 -1.68 82.07
CA SER A 137 85.89 -1.40 82.51
C SER A 137 85.13 -0.51 81.50
N THR A 138 85.80 0.52 80.96
CA THR A 138 85.23 1.39 79.92
C THR A 138 84.91 0.61 78.64
N ASN A 139 85.81 -0.27 78.19
CA ASN A 139 85.58 -1.10 77.01
C ASN A 139 84.53 -2.19 77.25
N GLU A 140 84.47 -2.78 78.43
CA GLU A 140 83.42 -3.74 78.80
C GLU A 140 82.04 -3.09 78.79
N SER A 141 81.90 -1.89 79.37
CA SER A 141 80.68 -1.08 79.31
C SER A 141 80.26 -0.79 77.86
N ARG A 142 81.22 -0.42 76.99
CA ARG A 142 80.96 -0.22 75.56
C ARG A 142 80.55 -1.50 74.84
N LEU A 143 81.15 -2.64 75.18
CA LEU A 143 80.77 -3.96 74.63
C LEU A 143 79.37 -4.39 75.11
N GLN A 144 78.96 -4.04 76.33
CA GLN A 144 77.59 -4.27 76.79
C GLN A 144 76.57 -3.45 75.98
N MET A 145 76.84 -2.15 75.75
CA MET A 145 76.00 -1.30 74.88
C MET A 145 75.89 -1.89 73.45
N MET A 146 77.00 -2.27 72.83
CA MET A 146 77.00 -2.89 71.49
C MET A 146 76.23 -4.23 71.46
N ARG A 147 76.24 -5.01 72.55
CA ARG A 147 75.43 -6.24 72.65
C ARG A 147 73.94 -5.95 72.69
N ILE A 148 73.51 -4.87 73.36
CA ILE A 148 72.11 -4.43 73.41
C ILE A 148 71.66 -3.97 72.02
N GLU A 149 72.43 -3.08 71.37
CA GLU A 149 72.17 -2.62 70.00
C GLU A 149 72.05 -3.79 69.00
N ILE A 150 72.91 -4.80 69.10
CA ILE A 150 72.83 -6.02 68.27
C ILE A 150 71.54 -6.84 68.53
N LEU A 151 71.00 -6.82 69.74
CA LEU A 151 69.71 -7.47 70.05
C LEU A 151 68.53 -6.65 69.52
N GLU A 152 68.55 -5.34 69.65
CA GLU A 152 67.54 -4.44 69.09
C GLU A 152 67.47 -4.55 67.56
N LEU A 153 68.63 -4.56 66.88
CA LEU A 153 68.72 -4.77 65.43
C LEU A 153 68.24 -6.16 65.00
N LYS A 154 68.45 -7.21 65.80
CA LYS A 154 67.91 -8.56 65.56
C LYS A 154 66.39 -8.59 65.67
N ASN A 155 65.83 -7.97 66.72
CA ASN A 155 64.39 -7.87 66.91
C ASN A 155 63.75 -7.07 65.76
N ARG A 156 64.32 -5.90 65.42
CA ARG A 156 63.86 -5.08 64.30
C ARG A 156 63.89 -5.82 62.96
N LYS A 157 64.89 -6.68 62.74
CA LYS A 157 64.96 -7.57 61.56
C LYS A 157 63.84 -8.62 61.56
N ALA A 158 63.50 -9.18 62.72
CA ALA A 158 62.39 -10.14 62.84
C ALA A 158 61.03 -9.46 62.58
N ASP A 159 60.79 -8.27 63.14
CA ASP A 159 59.58 -7.47 62.89
C ASP A 159 59.39 -7.20 61.38
N LEU A 160 60.46 -6.72 60.72
CA LEU A 160 60.44 -6.44 59.28
C LEU A 160 60.22 -7.71 58.45
N PHE A 161 60.79 -8.85 58.85
CA PHE A 161 60.54 -10.13 58.17
C PHE A 161 59.07 -10.55 58.31
N SER A 162 58.47 -10.38 59.50
CA SER A 162 57.05 -10.65 59.74
C SER A 162 56.14 -9.76 58.87
N GLN A 163 56.44 -8.45 58.82
CA GLN A 163 55.71 -7.49 57.96
C GLN A 163 55.82 -7.86 56.47
N VAL A 164 56.99 -8.32 56.00
CA VAL A 164 57.16 -8.79 54.62
C VAL A 164 56.32 -10.04 54.32
N GLN A 165 56.08 -10.92 55.30
CA GLN A 165 55.19 -12.08 55.09
C GLN A 165 53.71 -11.69 55.11
N ASP A 166 53.26 -10.77 55.98
CA ASP A 166 51.90 -10.20 55.93
C ASP A 166 51.62 -9.55 54.57
N LEU A 167 52.52 -8.70 54.09
CA LEU A 167 52.39 -8.03 52.80
C LEU A 167 52.33 -9.01 51.63
N LYS A 168 53.08 -10.13 51.68
CA LYS A 168 52.98 -11.21 50.68
C LYS A 168 51.64 -11.95 50.73
N ALA A 169 51.14 -12.29 51.92
CA ALA A 169 49.85 -12.95 52.08
C ALA A 169 48.70 -12.07 51.59
N ARG A 170 48.78 -10.76 51.87
CA ARG A 170 47.83 -9.75 51.40
C ARG A 170 47.91 -9.55 49.88
N LEU A 171 49.12 -9.51 49.31
CA LEU A 171 49.32 -9.42 47.86
C LEU A 171 48.66 -10.62 47.15
N ALA A 172 48.96 -11.85 47.56
CA ALA A 172 48.36 -13.06 47.01
C ALA A 172 46.82 -13.08 47.16
N THR A 173 46.30 -12.50 48.26
CA THR A 173 44.85 -12.33 48.46
C THR A 173 44.26 -11.31 47.47
N THR A 174 44.94 -10.21 47.19
CA THR A 174 44.50 -9.21 46.18
C THR A 174 44.62 -9.71 44.75
N GLU A 175 45.65 -10.50 44.42
CA GLU A 175 45.81 -11.17 43.12
C GLU A 175 44.65 -12.16 42.88
N ALA A 176 44.38 -13.04 43.85
CA ALA A 176 43.24 -13.97 43.78
C ALA A 176 41.85 -13.30 43.80
N LEU A 177 41.75 -12.02 44.16
CA LEU A 177 40.54 -11.21 43.98
C LEU A 177 40.49 -10.55 42.60
N ALA A 178 41.62 -10.09 42.07
CA ALA A 178 41.74 -9.54 40.73
C ALA A 178 41.39 -10.60 39.67
N ASP A 179 41.89 -11.83 39.80
CA ASP A 179 41.56 -12.95 38.90
C ASP A 179 40.05 -13.24 38.89
N LYS A 180 39.43 -13.32 40.08
CA LYS A 180 37.97 -13.53 40.21
C LYS A 180 37.18 -12.40 39.54
N LYS A 181 37.67 -11.16 39.58
CA LYS A 181 37.05 -10.03 38.88
C LYS A 181 37.30 -10.05 37.38
N ALA A 182 38.47 -10.51 36.92
CA ALA A 182 38.72 -10.73 35.49
C ALA A 182 37.77 -11.81 34.92
N ASP A 183 37.55 -12.91 35.64
CA ASP A 183 36.62 -13.98 35.25
C ASP A 183 35.13 -13.62 35.43
N GLU A 184 34.81 -12.65 36.29
CA GLU A 184 33.49 -12.02 36.33
C GLU A 184 33.27 -11.13 35.09
N CYS A 185 34.25 -10.29 34.75
CA CYS A 185 34.20 -9.44 33.54
C CYS A 185 34.06 -10.26 32.26
N LYS A 186 34.90 -11.28 32.02
CA LYS A 186 34.79 -12.18 30.84
C LYS A 186 33.38 -12.75 30.68
N ARG A 187 32.77 -13.17 31.79
CA ARG A 187 31.43 -13.76 31.85
C ARG A 187 30.30 -12.75 31.62
N LEU A 188 30.52 -11.48 31.99
CA LEU A 188 29.62 -10.38 31.68
C LEU A 188 29.72 -9.96 30.21
N THR A 189 30.91 -9.95 29.62
CA THR A 189 31.13 -9.71 28.18
C THR A 189 30.39 -10.76 27.33
N LEU A 190 30.59 -12.06 27.60
CA LEU A 190 29.88 -13.15 26.90
C LEU A 190 28.34 -13.05 27.04
N LYS A 191 27.85 -12.54 28.18
CA LYS A 191 26.40 -12.28 28.37
C LYS A 191 25.93 -11.08 27.55
N LEU A 192 26.74 -10.02 27.42
CA LEU A 192 26.41 -8.85 26.61
C LEU A 192 26.33 -9.23 25.12
N GLU A 193 27.33 -9.94 24.60
CA GLU A 193 27.35 -10.46 23.22
C GLU A 193 26.11 -11.35 22.92
N SER A 194 25.69 -12.18 23.88
CA SER A 194 24.47 -12.99 23.77
C SER A 194 23.17 -12.18 23.81
N VAL A 195 23.17 -10.97 24.40
CA VAL A 195 22.01 -10.07 24.41
C VAL A 195 21.98 -9.24 23.13
N GLU A 196 23.13 -8.78 22.64
CA GLU A 196 23.25 -8.03 21.38
C GLU A 196 22.83 -8.88 20.18
N THR A 197 23.29 -10.13 20.10
CA THR A 197 22.87 -11.08 19.06
C THR A 197 21.37 -11.41 19.12
N ALA A 198 20.78 -11.54 20.31
CA ALA A 198 19.34 -11.73 20.49
C ALA A 198 18.54 -10.46 20.10
N TRP A 199 19.07 -9.28 20.40
CA TRP A 199 18.49 -7.99 20.03
C TRP A 199 18.45 -7.79 18.51
N ASP A 200 19.56 -8.02 17.81
CA ASP A 200 19.60 -7.87 16.35
C ASP A 200 18.78 -8.93 15.62
N SER A 201 18.66 -10.15 16.16
CA SER A 201 17.69 -11.14 15.69
C SER A 201 16.24 -10.62 15.80
N THR A 202 15.87 -10.10 16.98
CA THR A 202 14.55 -9.51 17.24
C THR A 202 14.28 -8.29 16.34
N ARG A 203 15.28 -7.45 16.11
CA ARG A 203 15.24 -6.29 15.21
C ARG A 203 15.04 -6.71 13.75
N SER A 204 15.71 -7.78 13.32
CA SER A 204 15.55 -8.38 11.99
C SER A 204 14.13 -8.95 11.80
N GLN A 205 13.60 -9.65 12.81
CA GLN A 205 12.23 -10.14 12.82
C GLN A 205 11.20 -9.00 12.74
N ASN A 206 11.35 -7.95 13.56
CA ASN A 206 10.49 -6.75 13.49
C ASN A 206 10.55 -6.06 12.12
N SER A 207 11.70 -6.04 11.46
CA SER A 207 11.85 -5.51 10.10
C SER A 207 11.09 -6.34 9.04
N ARG A 208 11.02 -7.67 9.21
CA ARG A 208 10.19 -8.56 8.37
C ARG A 208 8.70 -8.32 8.62
N ILE A 209 8.27 -8.32 9.87
CA ILE A 209 6.86 -8.05 10.26
C ILE A 209 6.41 -6.67 9.74
N GLN A 210 7.26 -5.64 9.79
CA GLN A 210 6.94 -4.34 9.19
C GLN A 210 6.85 -4.37 7.65
N LYS A 211 7.47 -5.31 6.95
CA LYS A 211 7.25 -5.50 5.50
C LYS A 211 5.94 -6.23 5.24
N GLU A 212 5.64 -7.27 6.02
CA GLU A 212 4.36 -8.00 5.97
C GLU A 212 3.16 -7.06 6.22
N ILE A 213 3.23 -6.21 7.24
CA ILE A 213 2.22 -5.17 7.52
C ILE A 213 2.08 -4.18 6.34
N ARG A 214 3.15 -3.88 5.60
CA ARG A 214 3.07 -3.06 4.38
C ARG A 214 2.42 -3.79 3.21
N SER A 215 2.64 -5.10 3.05
CA SER A 215 1.84 -5.88 2.09
C SER A 215 0.35 -6.01 2.49
N VAL A 216 0.02 -5.90 3.78
CA VAL A 216 -1.38 -5.76 4.22
C VAL A 216 -1.96 -4.38 3.85
N ALA A 217 -1.14 -3.34 3.70
CA ALA A 217 -1.61 -2.05 3.14
C ALA A 217 -1.92 -2.16 1.63
N GLU A 218 -1.22 -3.01 0.87
CA GLU A 218 -1.54 -3.29 -0.54
C GLU A 218 -2.95 -3.93 -0.69
N VAL A 219 -3.45 -4.63 0.34
CA VAL A 219 -4.84 -5.12 0.39
C VAL A 219 -5.86 -3.98 0.46
N ALA A 220 -5.49 -2.80 0.98
CA ALA A 220 -6.36 -1.62 0.95
C ALA A 220 -6.49 -1.05 -0.49
N ASP A 221 -5.41 -1.04 -1.26
CA ASP A 221 -5.45 -0.67 -2.69
C ASP A 221 -6.19 -1.70 -3.54
N LEU A 222 -6.01 -3.00 -3.28
CA LEU A 222 -6.80 -4.06 -3.94
C LEU A 222 -8.30 -3.93 -3.61
N ASN A 223 -8.66 -3.58 -2.38
CA ASN A 223 -10.06 -3.30 -2.02
C ASN A 223 -10.59 -2.02 -2.70
N ARG A 224 -9.75 -1.00 -2.88
CA ARG A 224 -10.11 0.21 -3.64
C ARG A 224 -10.37 -0.13 -5.11
N GLU A 225 -9.47 -0.86 -5.76
CA GLU A 225 -9.67 -1.36 -7.13
C GLU A 225 -10.94 -2.21 -7.27
N LEU A 226 -11.20 -3.11 -6.32
CA LEU A 226 -12.39 -3.97 -6.33
C LEU A 226 -13.67 -3.14 -6.20
N SER A 227 -13.66 -2.12 -5.34
CA SER A 227 -14.75 -1.15 -5.19
C SER A 227 -14.99 -0.34 -6.47
N GLU A 228 -13.93 0.17 -7.10
CA GLU A 228 -13.98 0.90 -8.37
C GLU A 228 -14.51 0.01 -9.52
N LYS A 229 -14.01 -1.23 -9.65
CA LYS A 229 -14.50 -2.23 -10.61
C LYS A 229 -15.98 -2.58 -10.39
N THR A 230 -16.40 -2.76 -9.13
CA THR A 230 -17.79 -3.05 -8.79
C THR A 230 -18.71 -1.88 -9.15
N LYS A 231 -18.30 -0.64 -8.82
CA LYS A 231 -19.03 0.58 -9.17
C LYS A 231 -19.18 0.78 -10.69
N MET A 232 -18.11 0.51 -11.45
CA MET A 232 -18.17 0.53 -12.91
C MET A 232 -19.15 -0.51 -13.46
N ARG A 233 -19.16 -1.74 -12.90
CA ARG A 233 -20.09 -2.78 -13.32
C ARG A 233 -21.55 -2.44 -13.02
N SER A 234 -21.85 -1.75 -11.92
CA SER A 234 -23.19 -1.22 -11.66
C SER A 234 -23.62 -0.20 -12.72
N LEU A 235 -22.74 0.75 -13.07
CA LEU A 235 -23.02 1.77 -14.10
C LEU A 235 -23.23 1.18 -15.51
N GLU A 236 -22.60 0.03 -15.82
CA GLU A 236 -22.88 -0.72 -17.05
C GLU A 236 -24.28 -1.33 -17.03
N LEU A 237 -24.64 -2.01 -15.93
CA LEU A 237 -25.94 -2.67 -15.76
C LEU A 237 -27.11 -1.67 -15.68
N GLU A 238 -26.89 -0.48 -15.11
CA GLU A 238 -27.84 0.63 -15.11
C GLU A 238 -28.15 1.08 -16.54
N LYS A 239 -27.13 1.33 -17.37
CA LYS A 239 -27.30 1.70 -18.79
C LYS A 239 -27.94 0.60 -19.62
N GLU A 240 -27.62 -0.66 -19.35
CA GLU A 240 -28.27 -1.80 -20.00
C GLU A 240 -29.77 -1.86 -19.65
N ASN A 241 -30.12 -1.64 -18.38
CA ASN A 241 -31.50 -1.58 -17.90
C ASN A 241 -32.27 -0.38 -18.51
N GLU A 242 -31.69 0.82 -18.54
CA GLU A 242 -32.26 1.98 -19.26
C GLU A 242 -32.53 1.67 -20.74
N THR A 243 -31.57 1.02 -21.41
CA THR A 243 -31.69 0.61 -22.82
C THR A 243 -32.81 -0.42 -23.02
N LEU A 244 -32.98 -1.36 -22.10
CA LEU A 244 -34.06 -2.35 -22.12
C LEU A 244 -35.43 -1.70 -21.84
N GLN A 245 -35.52 -0.75 -20.90
CA GLN A 245 -36.74 0.01 -20.64
C GLN A 245 -37.16 0.88 -21.83
N TYR A 246 -36.20 1.49 -22.56
CA TYR A 246 -36.50 2.22 -23.78
C TYR A 246 -37.04 1.29 -24.89
N LYS A 247 -36.43 0.10 -25.06
CA LYS A 247 -36.91 -0.93 -25.98
C LYS A 247 -38.32 -1.41 -25.61
N LEU A 248 -38.60 -1.62 -24.32
CA LEU A 248 -39.93 -1.99 -23.81
C LEU A 248 -40.96 -0.92 -24.17
N LYS A 249 -40.74 0.34 -23.78
CA LYS A 249 -41.64 1.47 -24.09
C LYS A 249 -41.90 1.65 -25.59
N THR A 250 -40.93 1.33 -26.44
CA THR A 250 -41.10 1.36 -27.89
C THR A 250 -42.01 0.22 -28.37
N ARG A 251 -41.85 -1.00 -27.84
CA ARG A 251 -42.73 -2.14 -28.13
C ARG A 251 -44.15 -1.95 -27.60
N GLU A 252 -44.31 -1.30 -26.45
CA GLU A 252 -45.61 -0.94 -25.88
C GLU A 252 -46.40 0.00 -26.80
N ARG A 253 -45.76 1.03 -27.38
CA ARG A 253 -46.40 1.89 -28.39
C ARG A 253 -46.82 1.10 -29.63
N THR A 254 -45.94 0.27 -30.19
CA THR A 254 -46.27 -0.54 -31.38
C THR A 254 -47.39 -1.55 -31.12
N LEU A 255 -47.54 -2.05 -29.88
CA LEU A 255 -48.70 -2.86 -29.50
C LEU A 255 -50.00 -2.04 -29.42
N GLU A 256 -49.93 -0.75 -29.07
CA GLU A 256 -51.10 0.14 -29.03
C GLU A 256 -51.50 0.63 -30.43
N GLU A 257 -50.52 0.93 -31.28
CA GLU A 257 -50.70 1.19 -32.73
C GLU A 257 -51.43 -0.01 -33.38
N LEU A 258 -50.90 -1.22 -33.21
CA LEU A 258 -51.53 -2.46 -33.72
C LEU A 258 -52.88 -2.80 -33.06
N ARG A 259 -53.22 -2.23 -31.89
CA ARG A 259 -54.57 -2.33 -31.29
C ARG A 259 -55.54 -1.38 -31.94
N ALA A 260 -55.11 -0.16 -32.27
CA ALA A 260 -55.90 0.83 -33.01
C ALA A 260 -56.21 0.34 -34.42
N ASP A 261 -55.20 -0.09 -35.19
CA ASP A 261 -55.38 -0.67 -36.54
C ASP A 261 -56.41 -1.82 -36.53
N ASN A 262 -56.35 -2.68 -35.50
CA ASN A 262 -57.22 -3.84 -35.32
C ASN A 262 -58.62 -3.46 -34.78
N ALA A 263 -58.81 -2.25 -34.24
CA ALA A 263 -60.13 -1.69 -33.94
C ALA A 263 -60.75 -1.09 -35.21
N ASP A 264 -59.97 -0.33 -35.98
CA ASP A 264 -60.41 0.30 -37.22
C ASP A 264 -60.81 -0.74 -38.28
N LEU A 265 -59.97 -1.77 -38.50
CA LEU A 265 -60.29 -2.91 -39.37
C LEU A 265 -61.56 -3.67 -38.91
N LYS A 266 -61.84 -3.75 -37.61
CA LYS A 266 -63.11 -4.33 -37.12
C LYS A 266 -64.30 -3.44 -37.44
N SER A 267 -64.12 -2.12 -37.42
CA SER A 267 -65.17 -1.16 -37.80
C SER A 267 -65.47 -1.23 -39.30
N GLU A 268 -64.44 -1.31 -40.15
CA GLU A 268 -64.56 -1.49 -41.60
C GLU A 268 -65.27 -2.81 -41.93
N VAL A 269 -64.87 -3.91 -41.30
CA VAL A 269 -65.55 -5.22 -41.43
C VAL A 269 -67.01 -5.17 -40.95
N ALA A 270 -67.36 -4.32 -39.99
CA ALA A 270 -68.74 -4.12 -39.56
C ALA A 270 -69.56 -3.33 -40.60
N VAL A 271 -68.98 -2.29 -41.22
CA VAL A 271 -69.60 -1.54 -42.32
C VAL A 271 -69.80 -2.45 -43.54
N LEU A 272 -68.76 -3.15 -44.00
CA LEU A 272 -68.85 -4.07 -45.13
C LEU A 272 -69.88 -5.20 -44.90
N LYS A 273 -70.03 -5.69 -43.66
CA LYS A 273 -71.10 -6.64 -43.32
C LYS A 273 -72.49 -6.03 -43.44
N LYS A 274 -72.68 -4.77 -43.06
CA LYS A 274 -73.96 -4.05 -43.24
C LYS A 274 -74.23 -3.86 -44.74
N ASP A 275 -73.25 -3.41 -45.51
CA ASP A 275 -73.42 -3.17 -46.95
C ASP A 275 -73.75 -4.47 -47.70
N VAL A 276 -73.18 -5.62 -47.29
CA VAL A 276 -73.56 -6.94 -47.80
C VAL A 276 -75.02 -7.30 -47.46
N VAL A 277 -75.52 -6.96 -46.27
CA VAL A 277 -76.93 -7.18 -45.90
C VAL A 277 -77.87 -6.27 -46.71
N ASP A 278 -77.52 -4.99 -46.87
CA ASP A 278 -78.30 -4.02 -47.65
C ASP A 278 -78.32 -4.41 -49.14
N LEU A 279 -77.20 -4.89 -49.70
CA LEU A 279 -77.14 -5.47 -51.06
C LEU A 279 -77.94 -6.77 -51.19
N GLN A 280 -77.98 -7.63 -50.17
CA GLN A 280 -78.84 -8.82 -50.16
C GLN A 280 -80.33 -8.46 -50.16
N ALA A 281 -80.72 -7.42 -49.41
CA ALA A 281 -82.08 -6.89 -49.43
C ALA A 281 -82.44 -6.33 -50.82
N LEU A 282 -81.57 -5.51 -51.41
CA LEU A 282 -81.76 -4.97 -52.76
C LEU A 282 -81.86 -6.08 -53.82
N ASN A 283 -81.04 -7.12 -53.72
CA ASN A 283 -81.10 -8.28 -54.63
C ASN A 283 -82.43 -9.05 -54.49
N LYS A 284 -82.99 -9.13 -53.27
CA LYS A 284 -84.30 -9.75 -53.01
C LYS A 284 -85.45 -8.91 -53.59
N ASP A 285 -85.39 -7.59 -53.48
CA ASP A 285 -86.38 -6.68 -54.08
C ASP A 285 -86.32 -6.70 -55.62
N LEU A 286 -85.13 -6.71 -56.21
CA LEU A 286 -84.95 -6.88 -57.66
C LEU A 286 -85.54 -8.19 -58.16
N ARG A 287 -85.32 -9.32 -57.46
CA ARG A 287 -85.95 -10.62 -57.79
C ARG A 287 -87.47 -10.57 -57.72
N ARG A 288 -88.07 -9.82 -56.78
CA ARG A 288 -89.53 -9.60 -56.75
C ARG A 288 -89.99 -8.87 -58.01
N LEU A 289 -89.34 -7.76 -58.35
CA LEU A 289 -89.67 -6.96 -59.54
C LEU A 289 -89.53 -7.76 -60.84
N THR A 290 -88.50 -8.60 -60.98
CA THR A 290 -88.38 -9.51 -62.13
C THR A 290 -89.51 -10.54 -62.18
N ALA A 291 -89.90 -11.14 -61.04
CA ALA A 291 -91.02 -12.08 -61.01
C ALA A 291 -92.38 -11.41 -61.34
N GLU A 292 -92.54 -10.14 -60.96
CA GLU A 292 -93.73 -9.34 -61.21
C GLU A 292 -93.82 -8.89 -62.67
N HIS A 293 -92.70 -8.47 -63.28
CA HIS A 293 -92.59 -8.22 -64.73
C HIS A 293 -92.88 -9.47 -65.56
N ASN A 294 -92.23 -10.61 -65.23
CA ASN A 294 -92.43 -11.89 -65.92
C ASN A 294 -93.88 -12.42 -65.80
N LYS A 295 -94.68 -11.88 -64.87
CA LYS A 295 -96.12 -12.13 -64.79
C LYS A 295 -96.89 -11.20 -65.73
N GLN A 296 -96.64 -9.89 -65.68
CA GLN A 296 -97.26 -8.92 -66.59
C GLN A 296 -97.02 -9.26 -68.07
N GLU A 297 -95.81 -9.73 -68.40
CA GLU A 297 -95.44 -10.18 -69.74
C GLU A 297 -96.34 -11.32 -70.23
N LYS A 298 -96.59 -12.35 -69.40
CA LYS A 298 -97.50 -13.46 -69.70
C LYS A 298 -98.97 -13.05 -69.76
N ASP A 299 -99.39 -12.15 -68.86
CA ASP A 299 -100.74 -11.59 -68.88
C ASP A 299 -100.98 -10.81 -70.20
N CYS A 300 -99.95 -10.12 -70.73
CA CYS A 300 -99.95 -9.49 -72.06
C CYS A 300 -99.90 -10.48 -73.23
N GLU A 301 -99.04 -11.52 -73.19
CA GLU A 301 -99.01 -12.58 -74.21
C GLU A 301 -100.38 -13.25 -74.38
N HIS A 302 -101.06 -13.51 -73.26
CA HIS A 302 -102.40 -14.11 -73.28
C HIS A 302 -103.44 -13.17 -73.91
N ALA A 303 -103.42 -11.87 -73.56
CA ALA A 303 -104.29 -10.87 -74.17
C ALA A 303 -104.05 -10.71 -75.68
N LEU A 304 -102.79 -10.72 -76.12
CA LEU A 304 -102.43 -10.68 -77.55
C LEU A 304 -102.93 -11.92 -78.29
N SER A 305 -102.76 -13.12 -77.70
CA SER A 305 -103.26 -14.38 -78.28
C SER A 305 -104.78 -14.37 -78.47
N MET A 306 -105.55 -13.86 -77.50
CA MET A 306 -106.99 -13.68 -77.62
C MET A 306 -107.35 -12.74 -78.78
N ASN A 307 -106.73 -11.55 -78.84
CA ASN A 307 -106.96 -10.57 -79.90
C ASN A 307 -106.64 -11.12 -81.31
N ASP A 308 -105.58 -11.92 -81.44
CA ASP A 308 -105.20 -12.51 -82.74
C ASP A 308 -106.23 -13.56 -83.21
N THR A 309 -106.85 -14.32 -82.29
CA THR A 309 -107.97 -15.22 -82.63
C THR A 309 -109.23 -14.45 -83.03
N GLU A 310 -109.54 -13.32 -82.39
CA GLU A 310 -110.67 -12.46 -82.76
C GLU A 310 -110.45 -11.82 -84.15
N ILE A 311 -109.26 -11.28 -84.40
CA ILE A 311 -108.86 -10.72 -85.70
C ILE A 311 -108.96 -11.78 -86.81
N LYS A 312 -108.61 -13.05 -86.53
CA LYS A 312 -108.76 -14.13 -87.49
C LYS A 312 -110.24 -14.39 -87.85
N CYS A 313 -111.12 -14.50 -86.86
CA CYS A 313 -112.56 -14.66 -87.08
C CYS A 313 -113.16 -13.48 -87.86
N LEU A 314 -112.75 -12.24 -87.55
CA LEU A 314 -113.16 -11.03 -88.28
C LEU A 314 -112.71 -11.04 -89.75
N ARG A 315 -111.47 -11.49 -90.03
CA ARG A 315 -110.95 -11.65 -91.41
C ARG A 315 -111.74 -12.70 -92.19
N GLU A 316 -112.07 -13.84 -91.59
CA GLU A 316 -112.85 -14.91 -92.24
C GLU A 316 -114.28 -14.47 -92.55
N MET A 317 -114.96 -13.76 -91.63
CA MET A 317 -116.26 -13.14 -91.91
C MET A 317 -116.20 -12.11 -93.04
N ASN A 318 -115.18 -11.23 -93.03
CA ASN A 318 -115.02 -10.22 -94.07
C ASN A 318 -114.77 -10.85 -95.45
N ALA A 319 -113.90 -11.86 -95.54
CA ALA A 319 -113.65 -12.59 -96.79
C ALA A 319 -114.91 -13.27 -97.35
N SER A 320 -115.73 -13.89 -96.48
CA SER A 320 -117.02 -14.48 -96.89
C SER A 320 -118.00 -13.42 -97.40
N SER A 321 -117.95 -12.21 -96.83
CA SER A 321 -118.81 -11.08 -97.21
C SER A 321 -118.37 -10.45 -98.53
N SER A 322 -117.07 -10.25 -98.75
CA SER A 322 -116.50 -9.76 -100.01
C SER A 322 -116.84 -10.68 -101.17
N LYS A 323 -116.66 -12.00 -101.01
CA LYS A 323 -117.01 -12.97 -102.07
C LYS A 323 -118.50 -12.91 -102.43
N ARG A 324 -119.38 -12.81 -101.42
CA ARG A 324 -120.83 -12.69 -101.63
C ARG A 324 -121.20 -11.39 -102.36
N ILE A 325 -120.41 -10.32 -102.23
CA ILE A 325 -120.57 -9.09 -103.00
C ILE A 325 -120.11 -9.29 -104.44
N GLU A 326 -118.97 -9.96 -104.69
CA GLU A 326 -118.48 -10.27 -106.04
C GLU A 326 -119.45 -11.15 -106.85
N ASP A 327 -120.04 -12.18 -106.21
CA ASP A 327 -121.10 -13.01 -106.80
C ASP A 327 -122.32 -12.15 -107.21
N LEU A 328 -122.76 -11.24 -106.33
CA LEU A 328 -123.91 -10.34 -106.60
C LEU A 328 -123.61 -9.29 -107.68
N VAL A 329 -122.39 -8.75 -107.72
CA VAL A 329 -121.94 -7.80 -108.76
C VAL A 329 -121.91 -8.49 -110.12
N SER A 330 -121.41 -9.73 -110.18
CA SER A 330 -121.34 -10.54 -111.40
C SER A 330 -122.73 -10.85 -111.95
N GLU A 331 -123.67 -11.24 -111.09
CA GLU A 331 -125.06 -11.50 -111.47
C GLU A 331 -125.81 -10.23 -111.90
N ASN A 332 -125.56 -9.09 -111.23
CA ASN A 332 -126.14 -7.80 -111.61
C ASN A 332 -125.63 -7.34 -113.00
N ALA A 333 -124.33 -7.51 -113.28
CA ALA A 333 -123.77 -7.25 -114.62
C ALA A 333 -124.38 -8.16 -115.70
N ARG A 334 -124.60 -9.44 -115.38
CA ARG A 334 -125.26 -10.42 -116.28
C ARG A 334 -126.70 -10.00 -116.60
N LEU A 335 -127.46 -9.56 -115.59
CA LEU A 335 -128.84 -9.07 -115.75
C LEU A 335 -128.91 -7.76 -116.54
N GLN A 336 -127.96 -6.83 -116.32
CA GLN A 336 -127.86 -5.59 -117.09
C GLN A 336 -127.58 -5.85 -118.58
N HIS A 337 -126.74 -6.84 -118.90
CA HIS A 337 -126.48 -7.24 -120.29
C HIS A 337 -127.74 -7.82 -120.96
N GLN A 338 -128.45 -8.74 -120.28
CA GLN A 338 -129.71 -9.29 -120.79
C GLN A 338 -130.80 -8.20 -120.99
N LEU A 339 -130.82 -7.16 -120.16
CA LEU A 339 -131.73 -6.02 -120.33
C LEU A 339 -131.38 -5.19 -121.58
N LEU A 340 -130.09 -5.00 -121.86
CA LEU A 340 -129.60 -4.30 -123.05
C LEU A 340 -129.90 -5.07 -124.34
N ASP A 341 -129.73 -6.39 -124.36
CA ASP A 341 -130.07 -7.24 -125.51
C ASP A 341 -131.58 -7.18 -125.83
N VAL A 342 -132.43 -7.32 -124.81
CA VAL A 342 -133.90 -7.22 -124.95
C VAL A 342 -134.32 -5.83 -125.45
N HIS A 343 -133.72 -4.75 -124.97
CA HIS A 343 -133.95 -3.41 -125.51
C HIS A 343 -133.45 -3.26 -126.96
N GLY A 344 -132.30 -3.83 -127.30
CA GLY A 344 -131.73 -3.80 -128.64
C GLY A 344 -132.62 -4.49 -129.69
N ASP A 345 -133.14 -5.68 -129.37
CA ASP A 345 -134.02 -6.43 -130.27
C ASP A 345 -135.43 -5.82 -130.33
N TYR A 346 -135.94 -5.25 -129.24
CA TYR A 346 -137.18 -4.46 -129.26
C TYR A 346 -137.04 -3.23 -130.17
N LEU A 347 -135.92 -2.50 -130.11
CA LEU A 347 -135.65 -1.35 -130.97
C LEU A 347 -135.56 -1.72 -132.46
N LYS A 348 -134.87 -2.82 -132.81
CA LYS A 348 -134.83 -3.34 -134.19
C LYS A 348 -136.24 -3.64 -134.72
N LYS A 349 -137.09 -4.26 -133.89
CA LYS A 349 -138.47 -4.63 -134.25
C LYS A 349 -139.37 -3.41 -134.42
N VAL A 350 -139.22 -2.38 -133.57
CA VAL A 350 -139.90 -1.09 -133.76
C VAL A 350 -139.43 -0.40 -135.05
N GLN A 351 -138.13 -0.49 -135.40
CA GLN A 351 -137.63 0.05 -136.67
C GLN A 351 -138.18 -0.68 -137.90
N SER A 352 -138.29 -2.01 -137.89
CA SER A 352 -138.91 -2.75 -139.01
C SER A 352 -140.38 -2.38 -139.19
N ASP A 353 -141.15 -2.30 -138.11
CA ASP A 353 -142.57 -1.97 -138.14
C ASP A 353 -142.82 -0.53 -138.64
N VAL A 354 -141.93 0.41 -138.32
CA VAL A 354 -141.97 1.81 -138.81
C VAL A 354 -141.54 1.91 -140.28
N SER A 355 -140.66 1.03 -140.76
CA SER A 355 -140.29 0.96 -142.19
C SER A 355 -141.46 0.42 -143.02
N TRP A 356 -142.00 -0.72 -142.64
CA TRP A 356 -143.10 -1.40 -143.33
C TRP A 356 -144.36 -0.51 -143.44
N LYS A 357 -144.78 0.14 -142.33
CA LYS A 357 -145.91 1.08 -142.33
C LYS A 357 -145.69 2.36 -143.15
N ARG A 358 -144.46 2.64 -143.59
CA ARG A 358 -144.16 3.77 -144.47
C ARG A 358 -144.37 3.42 -145.94
N GLU A 359 -143.93 2.23 -146.37
CA GLU A 359 -144.16 1.74 -147.74
C GLU A 359 -145.64 1.46 -148.02
N GLU A 360 -146.35 0.82 -147.09
CA GLU A 360 -147.79 0.53 -147.23
C GLU A 360 -148.62 1.80 -147.41
N LYS A 361 -148.29 2.86 -146.65
CA LYS A 361 -148.97 4.16 -146.72
C LYS A 361 -148.69 4.92 -148.04
N GLU A 362 -147.52 4.69 -148.65
CA GLU A 362 -147.14 5.28 -149.94
C GLU A 362 -147.66 4.50 -151.15
N LYS A 363 -148.15 3.27 -150.93
CA LYS A 363 -148.92 2.48 -151.91
C LYS A 363 -150.38 2.94 -151.96
N LEU A 364 -151.03 3.06 -150.80
CA LEU A 364 -152.42 3.54 -150.67
C LEU A 364 -152.65 4.95 -151.23
N ARG A 365 -151.61 5.81 -151.28
CA ARG A 365 -151.70 7.12 -151.96
C ARG A 365 -152.03 7.01 -153.45
N ARG A 366 -151.45 6.03 -154.16
CA ARG A 366 -151.61 5.87 -155.62
C ARG A 366 -152.94 5.24 -155.99
N GLU A 367 -153.40 4.25 -155.22
CA GLU A 367 -154.66 3.54 -155.49
C GLU A 367 -155.88 4.48 -155.35
N VAL A 368 -155.84 5.43 -154.41
CA VAL A 368 -156.88 6.47 -154.26
C VAL A 368 -156.86 7.51 -155.39
N GLU A 369 -155.72 7.71 -156.04
CA GLU A 369 -155.55 8.73 -157.09
C GLU A 369 -156.05 8.24 -158.46
N GLU A 370 -156.10 6.91 -158.69
CA GLU A 370 -156.66 6.31 -159.91
C GLU A 370 -158.21 6.20 -159.90
N GLU A 371 -158.86 5.92 -158.76
CA GLU A 371 -160.33 5.77 -158.71
C GLU A 371 -161.09 7.07 -159.07
N ILE A 372 -160.48 8.24 -158.80
CA ILE A 372 -161.14 9.54 -158.95
C ILE A 372 -161.41 9.92 -160.42
N ASP A 373 -160.64 9.40 -161.39
CA ASP A 373 -160.78 9.83 -162.80
C ASP A 373 -161.89 9.08 -163.58
N VAL A 374 -162.40 7.97 -163.05
CA VAL A 374 -163.35 7.07 -163.75
C VAL A 374 -164.76 7.67 -163.90
N LEU A 375 -165.17 8.59 -163.03
CA LEU A 375 -166.57 9.05 -162.91
C LEU A 375 -167.02 10.10 -163.95
N LYS A 376 -166.16 10.51 -164.89
CA LYS A 376 -166.34 11.68 -165.77
C LYS A 376 -167.07 11.46 -167.12
N LYS A 377 -167.67 10.28 -167.40
CA LYS A 377 -168.21 9.97 -168.75
C LYS A 377 -169.73 10.19 -168.93
N PRO A 378 -170.19 10.91 -169.99
CA PRO A 378 -171.62 11.13 -170.27
C PRO A 378 -172.34 9.88 -170.81
N ARG A 379 -173.65 9.76 -170.53
CA ARG A 379 -174.51 8.68 -171.03
C ARG A 379 -175.87 9.20 -171.51
N VAL A 380 -176.40 8.57 -172.56
CA VAL A 380 -177.63 9.01 -173.24
C VAL A 380 -178.85 8.21 -172.77
N CYS A 381 -179.94 8.91 -172.49
CA CYS A 381 -181.23 8.37 -172.11
C CYS A 381 -181.87 7.57 -173.24
N LYS A 382 -181.91 6.24 -173.16
CA LYS A 382 -182.64 5.41 -174.15
C LYS A 382 -184.15 5.65 -174.19
N ASN A 383 -184.71 6.43 -173.25
CA ASN A 383 -186.14 6.68 -173.11
C ASN A 383 -186.53 8.16 -173.33
N CYS A 384 -185.55 9.04 -173.57
CA CYS A 384 -185.75 10.50 -173.72
C CYS A 384 -184.66 11.21 -174.55
N HIS A 385 -183.64 10.48 -175.02
CA HIS A 385 -182.47 10.94 -175.80
C HIS A 385 -181.60 12.06 -175.20
N GLU A 386 -181.94 12.60 -174.03
CA GLU A 386 -181.12 13.54 -173.26
C GLU A 386 -179.87 12.87 -172.66
N THR A 387 -178.80 13.64 -172.43
CA THR A 387 -177.48 13.11 -172.03
C THR A 387 -177.04 13.67 -170.68
N PHE A 388 -176.53 12.80 -169.78
CA PHE A 388 -176.25 13.14 -168.39
C PHE A 388 -174.88 12.65 -167.87
N THR A 389 -174.34 13.36 -166.88
CA THR A 389 -173.10 13.08 -166.12
C THR A 389 -173.35 13.19 -164.61
N LEU A 390 -172.46 12.61 -163.79
CA LEU A 390 -172.72 12.41 -162.35
C LEU A 390 -172.55 13.65 -161.46
N GLU A 391 -171.84 14.70 -161.89
CA GLU A 391 -171.59 15.91 -161.07
C GLU A 391 -172.84 16.79 -160.82
N LYS A 392 -173.92 16.62 -161.59
CA LYS A 392 -175.04 17.59 -161.65
C LYS A 392 -176.36 17.12 -161.05
N ASN A 393 -176.39 15.97 -160.36
CA ASN A 393 -177.64 15.46 -159.80
C ASN A 393 -178.12 16.33 -158.63
N THR A 394 -179.16 17.11 -158.89
CA THR A 394 -179.73 18.13 -157.99
C THR A 394 -181.25 17.92 -157.86
N ALA A 395 -181.93 18.72 -157.04
CA ALA A 395 -183.28 18.45 -156.52
C ALA A 395 -184.45 18.47 -157.55
N GLN A 396 -184.19 18.29 -158.86
CA GLN A 396 -185.17 18.41 -159.95
C GLN A 396 -185.04 17.31 -161.05
N SER A 397 -184.09 16.37 -160.97
CA SER A 397 -183.74 15.48 -162.10
C SER A 397 -184.40 14.08 -162.09
N CYS A 398 -185.47 13.93 -162.88
CA CYS A 398 -186.09 12.69 -163.40
C CYS A 398 -186.50 11.55 -162.43
N VAL A 399 -187.74 11.05 -162.60
CA VAL A 399 -188.45 10.12 -161.70
C VAL A 399 -187.93 8.67 -161.71
N TYR A 400 -186.99 8.31 -162.59
CA TYR A 400 -186.74 6.91 -162.99
C TYR A 400 -185.46 6.24 -162.46
N HIS A 401 -184.59 6.95 -161.75
CA HIS A 401 -183.30 6.40 -161.27
C HIS A 401 -183.21 6.34 -159.73
N PRO A 402 -182.47 5.36 -159.16
CA PRO A 402 -182.84 4.76 -157.87
C PRO A 402 -182.41 5.55 -156.62
N GLY A 403 -183.13 5.31 -155.52
CA GLY A 403 -182.96 5.98 -154.23
C GLY A 403 -181.93 5.33 -153.30
N ARG A 404 -182.05 5.64 -152.00
CA ARG A 404 -181.05 5.31 -150.96
C ARG A 404 -181.02 3.80 -150.63
N TYR A 405 -179.81 3.29 -150.38
CA TYR A 405 -179.52 1.93 -149.90
C TYR A 405 -179.91 1.77 -148.43
N LEU A 406 -180.60 0.68 -148.06
CA LEU A 406 -181.09 0.42 -146.68
C LEU A 406 -181.00 -1.07 -146.30
N PRO A 407 -180.56 -1.41 -145.07
CA PRO A 407 -180.62 -2.78 -144.53
C PRO A 407 -181.99 -3.13 -143.92
N ARG A 408 -182.21 -4.42 -143.62
CA ARG A 408 -183.42 -4.95 -142.96
C ARG A 408 -183.16 -5.34 -141.49
N GLN A 409 -184.24 -5.67 -140.78
CA GLN A 409 -184.17 -6.44 -139.52
C GLN A 409 -184.68 -7.87 -139.74
N TYR A 410 -184.23 -8.76 -138.84
CA TYR A 410 -184.48 -10.21 -138.80
C TYR A 410 -185.99 -10.56 -138.63
N PRO A 411 -186.47 -11.77 -139.00
CA PRO A 411 -185.73 -12.88 -139.59
C PRO A 411 -185.50 -12.75 -141.10
N LEU A 412 -184.45 -13.45 -141.57
CA LEU A 412 -183.89 -13.43 -142.93
C LEU A 412 -183.02 -12.19 -143.24
N GLU A 413 -182.01 -12.42 -144.08
CA GLU A 413 -181.05 -11.42 -144.55
C GLU A 413 -181.42 -10.89 -145.95
N GLY A 414 -180.79 -9.79 -146.36
CA GLY A 414 -180.83 -9.29 -147.74
C GLY A 414 -181.10 -7.79 -147.88
N TYR A 415 -180.55 -7.21 -148.93
CA TYR A 415 -180.73 -5.80 -149.31
C TYR A 415 -181.77 -5.67 -150.43
N SER A 416 -182.50 -4.55 -150.46
CA SER A 416 -183.45 -4.25 -151.54
C SER A 416 -183.54 -2.75 -151.81
N TRP A 417 -183.38 -2.35 -153.08
CA TRP A 417 -183.46 -0.95 -153.51
C TRP A 417 -184.87 -0.37 -153.32
N SER A 418 -184.96 0.88 -152.86
CA SER A 418 -186.21 1.63 -152.75
C SER A 418 -186.42 2.53 -153.97
N CYS A 419 -187.66 2.57 -154.48
CA CYS A 419 -188.04 3.38 -155.62
C CYS A 419 -188.63 4.74 -155.20
N CYS A 420 -188.22 5.79 -155.91
CA CYS A 420 -188.69 7.19 -155.82
C CYS A 420 -188.31 7.98 -154.55
N ALA A 421 -188.09 9.29 -154.75
CA ALA A 421 -187.69 10.26 -153.72
C ALA A 421 -188.86 11.12 -153.20
N LYS A 422 -190.11 10.76 -153.50
CA LYS A 422 -191.31 11.35 -152.87
C LYS A 422 -192.27 10.25 -152.44
N ARG A 423 -192.53 10.15 -151.13
CA ARG A 423 -193.62 9.36 -150.57
C ARG A 423 -194.07 9.91 -149.22
N ASP A 424 -195.08 10.77 -149.26
CA ASP A 424 -195.86 11.12 -148.07
C ASP A 424 -196.91 10.02 -147.76
N ILE A 425 -197.34 9.99 -146.51
CA ILE A 425 -198.61 9.48 -145.95
C ILE A 425 -199.36 8.36 -146.76
N SER A 426 -199.25 7.11 -146.27
CA SER A 426 -200.22 6.00 -146.40
C SER A 426 -200.50 5.33 -147.77
N SER A 427 -200.54 3.98 -147.77
CA SER A 427 -201.55 3.09 -148.43
C SER A 427 -201.01 1.67 -148.72
N ARG A 428 -201.88 0.75 -149.17
CA ARG A 428 -201.79 -0.73 -149.02
C ARG A 428 -201.00 -1.50 -150.13
N PRO A 429 -200.71 -2.82 -149.97
CA PRO A 429 -199.57 -3.51 -150.62
C PRO A 429 -199.92 -4.43 -151.81
N CYS A 430 -198.90 -5.05 -152.46
CA CYS A 430 -199.06 -6.25 -153.31
C CYS A 430 -197.81 -7.19 -153.31
N LYS A 431 -197.87 -8.30 -154.06
CA LYS A 431 -197.05 -9.54 -153.94
C LYS A 431 -196.23 -9.84 -155.22
N PHE A 432 -195.04 -10.47 -155.12
CA PHE A 432 -194.50 -11.63 -155.91
C PHE A 432 -192.96 -11.83 -155.72
N SER A 433 -192.32 -12.79 -156.41
CA SER A 433 -191.20 -13.60 -155.86
C SER A 433 -190.15 -14.19 -156.84
N GLY A 434 -188.91 -14.43 -156.35
CA GLY A 434 -187.88 -15.33 -156.92
C GLY A 434 -186.67 -14.65 -157.62
N ARG A 435 -185.53 -15.32 -157.91
CA ARG A 435 -184.90 -16.55 -157.36
C ARG A 435 -183.47 -16.69 -157.94
N HIS A 436 -182.50 -17.19 -157.13
CA HIS A 436 -181.27 -17.89 -157.58
C HIS A 436 -180.25 -17.11 -158.47
N VAL A 437 -179.04 -17.59 -158.84
CA VAL A 437 -177.91 -18.32 -158.17
C VAL A 437 -176.59 -18.02 -158.97
N GLU A 438 -175.33 -18.34 -158.60
CA GLU A 438 -174.84 -19.25 -157.54
C GLU A 438 -173.43 -19.06 -156.91
N ARG A 439 -172.38 -18.75 -157.69
CA ARG A 439 -171.04 -19.42 -157.59
C ARG A 439 -169.85 -18.46 -157.70
N GLU A 440 -168.61 -18.75 -157.30
CA GLU A 440 -167.91 -19.78 -156.46
C GLU A 440 -166.45 -19.25 -156.32
N VAL A 441 -165.50 -19.71 -155.50
CA VAL A 441 -165.37 -20.73 -154.44
C VAL A 441 -164.34 -20.15 -153.44
N LEU A 442 -164.29 -20.45 -152.14
CA LEU A 442 -165.03 -21.40 -151.32
C LEU A 442 -165.98 -20.66 -150.36
#